data_AF-A0A4Y1Z8J7-F1
#
_entry.id   AF-A0A4Y1Z8J7-F1
#
_cell.length_a   1.000
_cell.length_b   1.000
_cell.length_c   1.000
_cell.angle_alpha   90.00
_cell.angle_beta   90.00
_cell.angle_gamma   90.00
#
_symmetry.space_group_name_H-M   'P 1'
#
loop_
_entity.id
_entity.type
_entity.pdbx_description
1 polymer ?
#
loop_
_entity_poly.entity_id
_entity_poly.type
_entity_poly.pdbx_seq_one_letter_code
_entity_poly.pdbx_strand_id
1 'polypeptide(L)'
;MQNFSLLYRNNQLVSILNHWEKNTAVLSSIKKTGLEPGFYEGLTVHQAELHLNESIYGRERYSQDQLMVLKQNGSYSAFRQPSNRQEALALADYNRRVEQQRTQLLQRVAQNDHIQISDYRVIPLNELTDKTLTKVFPFSEAKAERIAGQLWEGLYKNFVRGIQLTQEQGVQAIGSTLPLLLIAPDHMLIVIRAQSGQMVLLRQNFS
;
A
#
# COMPACT_ATOMS: atom_id res chain seq x y z
N MET A 1 17.72 4.52 10.74
CA MET A 1 16.54 4.84 9.92
C MET A 1 16.16 3.55 9.21
N GLN A 2 14.89 3.15 9.25
CA GLN A 2 14.40 1.98 8.52
C GLN A 2 13.55 2.46 7.36
N ASN A 3 13.83 1.96 6.17
CA ASN A 3 13.05 2.28 4.98
C ASN A 3 12.54 0.98 4.36
N PHE A 4 11.26 0.97 4.03
CA PHE A 4 10.75 -0.03 3.11
C PHE A 4 9.87 0.62 2.05
N SER A 5 9.92 0.05 0.86
CA SER A 5 9.13 0.46 -0.28
C SER A 5 8.40 -0.76 -0.86
N LEU A 6 7.16 -0.53 -1.24
CA LEU A 6 6.31 -1.48 -1.95
C LEU A 6 6.11 -0.97 -3.37
N LEU A 7 6.43 -1.79 -4.37
CA LEU A 7 6.18 -1.48 -5.77
C LEU A 7 5.03 -2.35 -6.27
N TYR A 8 3.96 -1.69 -6.68
CA TYR A 8 2.83 -2.30 -7.33
C TYR A 8 2.91 -2.06 -8.84
N ARG A 9 2.43 -3.02 -9.61
CA ARG A 9 2.11 -2.87 -11.02
C ARG A 9 0.71 -3.41 -11.26
N ASN A 10 -0.13 -2.61 -11.89
CA ASN A 10 -1.53 -2.95 -12.16
C ASN A 10 -2.26 -3.43 -10.90
N ASN A 11 -2.13 -2.68 -9.79
CA ASN A 11 -2.73 -3.02 -8.49
C ASN A 11 -2.21 -4.32 -7.82
N GLN A 12 -1.10 -4.90 -8.29
CA GLN A 12 -0.47 -6.10 -7.71
C GLN A 12 0.97 -5.83 -7.28
N LEU A 13 1.36 -6.34 -6.10
CA LEU A 13 2.72 -6.18 -5.57
C LEU A 13 3.71 -6.95 -6.44
N VAL A 14 4.65 -6.26 -7.08
CA VAL A 14 5.68 -6.88 -7.93
C VAL A 14 7.07 -6.84 -7.31
N SER A 15 7.30 -5.95 -6.35
CA SER A 15 8.56 -5.92 -5.63
C SER A 15 8.42 -5.28 -4.26
N ILE A 16 9.23 -5.77 -3.34
CA ILE A 16 9.49 -5.15 -2.04
C ILE A 16 10.96 -4.74 -2.03
N LEU A 17 11.22 -3.54 -1.52
CA LEU A 17 12.54 -3.05 -1.22
C LEU A 17 12.59 -2.79 0.28
N ASN A 18 13.44 -3.51 1.00
CA ASN A 18 13.62 -3.33 2.43
C ASN A 18 15.11 -3.12 2.66
N HIS A 19 15.49 -1.97 3.23
CA HIS A 19 16.88 -1.70 3.54
C HIS A 19 17.01 -1.19 4.97
N TRP A 20 17.78 -1.94 5.75
CA TRP A 20 18.11 -1.64 7.13
C TRP A 20 19.60 -1.36 7.21
N GLU A 21 19.97 -0.11 7.53
CA GLU A 21 21.33 0.23 7.98
C GLU A 21 21.26 1.12 9.23
N LYS A 22 22.19 0.89 10.16
CA LYS A 22 22.41 1.77 11.32
C LYS A 22 23.39 2.88 10.92
N ASN A 23 23.15 4.11 11.38
CA ASN A 23 24.07 5.26 11.28
C ASN A 23 24.41 5.78 9.86
N THR A 24 23.44 5.85 8.95
CA THR A 24 23.62 6.53 7.65
C THR A 24 22.64 7.68 7.48
N ALA A 25 23.14 8.84 7.02
CA ALA A 25 22.36 10.07 6.84
C ALA A 25 21.53 10.07 5.55
N VAL A 26 21.88 9.22 4.58
CA VAL A 26 21.18 9.06 3.30
C VAL A 26 21.09 7.57 2.98
N LEU A 27 19.87 7.07 2.83
CA LEU A 27 19.58 5.70 2.41
C LEU A 27 18.95 5.75 1.01
N SER A 28 19.65 5.20 0.02
CA SER A 28 19.10 4.98 -1.32
C SER A 28 19.34 3.52 -1.70
N SER A 29 18.30 2.85 -2.22
CA SER A 29 18.40 1.47 -2.68
C SER A 29 17.76 1.36 -4.06
N ILE A 30 18.44 0.67 -4.97
CA ILE A 30 18.01 0.54 -6.36
C ILE A 30 17.83 -0.95 -6.65
N LYS A 31 16.63 -1.34 -7.07
CA LYS A 31 16.35 -2.67 -7.60
C LYS A 31 15.95 -2.56 -9.06
N LYS A 32 16.72 -3.19 -9.96
CA LYS A 32 16.39 -3.26 -11.38
C LYS A 32 15.34 -4.36 -11.60
N THR A 33 14.30 -4.05 -12.34
CA THR A 33 13.26 -5.00 -12.76
C THR A 33 13.08 -4.90 -14.26
N GLY A 34 12.59 -5.96 -14.91
CA GLY A 34 12.25 -5.90 -16.33
C GLY A 34 11.12 -4.88 -16.58
N LEU A 35 11.24 -4.08 -17.63
CA LEU A 35 10.22 -3.10 -18.00
C LEU A 35 9.07 -3.77 -18.75
N GLU A 36 7.92 -3.85 -18.10
CA GLU A 36 6.68 -4.31 -18.72
C GLU A 36 5.68 -3.15 -18.75
N PRO A 37 4.77 -3.09 -19.73
CA PRO A 37 3.73 -2.06 -19.74
C PRO A 37 2.77 -2.25 -18.56
N GLY A 38 2.23 -1.14 -18.05
CA GLY A 38 1.30 -1.14 -16.93
C GLY A 38 1.39 0.14 -16.11
N PHE A 39 0.52 0.24 -15.11
CA PHE A 39 0.53 1.31 -14.15
C PHE A 39 1.33 0.90 -12.92
N TYR A 40 2.40 1.63 -12.62
CA TYR A 40 3.27 1.41 -11.50
C TYR A 40 2.96 2.38 -10.37
N GLU A 41 2.92 1.87 -9.15
CA GLU A 41 2.69 2.66 -7.93
C GLU A 41 3.72 2.26 -6.88
N GLY A 42 4.54 3.20 -6.45
CA GLY A 42 5.53 3.01 -5.40
C GLY A 42 5.08 3.68 -4.12
N LEU A 43 5.00 2.92 -3.03
CA LEU A 43 4.74 3.44 -1.69
C LEU A 43 6.00 3.30 -0.86
N THR A 44 6.41 4.35 -0.16
CA THR A 44 7.61 4.32 0.69
C THR A 44 7.29 4.85 2.08
N VAL A 45 7.76 4.09 3.07
CA VAL A 45 7.75 4.47 4.48
C VAL A 45 9.18 4.71 4.94
N HIS A 46 9.41 5.87 5.52
CA HIS A 46 10.66 6.21 6.18
C HIS A 46 10.43 6.32 7.68
N GLN A 47 11.12 5.51 8.46
CA GLN A 47 11.06 5.52 9.91
C GLN A 47 12.39 6.04 10.47
N ALA A 48 12.32 7.18 11.16
CA ALA A 48 13.41 7.70 11.96
C ALA A 48 13.11 7.42 13.43
N GLU A 49 14.02 6.74 14.12
CA GLU A 49 13.98 6.60 15.57
C GLU A 49 15.15 7.37 16.16
N LEU A 50 14.86 8.23 17.13
CA LEU A 50 15.82 8.93 17.95
C LEU A 50 15.77 8.32 19.35
N HIS A 51 16.88 7.74 19.79
CA HIS A 51 17.00 7.15 21.11
C HIS A 51 17.69 8.19 22.01
N LEU A 52 16.96 8.74 22.98
CA LEU A 52 17.44 9.72 23.98
C LEU A 52 17.28 9.10 25.37
N ASN A 53 18.38 8.66 25.97
CA ASN A 53 18.41 7.91 27.23
C ASN A 53 17.53 6.63 27.13
N GLU A 54 16.59 6.43 28.05
CA GLU A 54 15.62 5.32 28.01
C GLU A 54 14.39 5.61 27.15
N SER A 55 14.32 6.78 26.50
CA SER A 55 13.17 7.20 25.68
C SER A 55 13.45 7.05 24.18
N ILE A 56 12.52 6.43 23.46
CA ILE A 56 12.56 6.30 22.00
C ILE A 56 11.53 7.26 21.39
N TYR A 57 12.00 8.20 20.58
CA TYR A 57 11.17 9.13 19.81
C TYR A 57 11.17 8.70 18.34
N GLY A 58 10.05 8.16 17.88
CA GLY A 58 9.86 7.77 16.49
C GLY A 58 9.17 8.87 15.67
N ARG A 59 9.58 9.05 14.42
CA ARG A 59 8.78 9.76 13.41
C ARG A 59 8.78 8.98 12.10
N GLU A 60 7.60 8.89 11.50
CA GLU A 60 7.40 8.24 10.21
C GLU A 60 7.05 9.27 9.13
N ARG A 61 7.41 8.95 7.89
CA ARG A 61 7.08 9.72 6.69
C ARG A 61 6.58 8.80 5.60
N TYR A 62 5.47 9.17 4.97
CA TYR A 62 4.77 8.37 3.98
C TYR A 62 4.71 9.12 2.64
N SER A 63 5.27 8.49 1.61
CA SER A 63 5.27 9.05 0.26
C SER A 63 4.79 8.03 -0.75
N GLN A 64 4.20 8.54 -1.83
CA GLN A 64 3.79 7.73 -2.98
C GLN A 64 4.32 8.36 -4.26
N ASP A 65 4.58 7.53 -5.25
CA ASP A 65 4.78 7.97 -6.62
C ASP A 65 4.14 7.00 -7.64
N GLN A 66 3.78 7.50 -8.82
CA GLN A 66 3.10 6.72 -9.87
C GLN A 66 3.67 6.95 -11.26
N LEU A 67 3.64 5.91 -12.10
CA LEU A 67 4.10 5.96 -13.48
C LEU A 67 3.30 4.99 -14.36
N MET A 68 2.65 5.50 -15.41
CA MET A 68 2.09 4.65 -16.46
C MET A 68 3.18 4.37 -17.50
N VAL A 69 3.38 3.10 -17.83
CA VAL A 69 4.27 2.64 -18.91
C VAL A 69 3.42 2.04 -20.02
N LEU A 70 3.57 2.57 -21.23
CA LEU A 70 2.93 2.06 -22.43
C LEU A 70 3.97 1.40 -23.34
N LYS A 71 3.54 0.40 -24.11
CA LYS A 71 4.33 -0.21 -25.17
C LYS A 71 3.59 -0.08 -26.49
N GLN A 72 4.18 0.61 -27.46
CA GLN A 72 3.61 0.83 -28.78
C GLN A 72 4.67 0.56 -29.84
N ASN A 73 4.36 -0.32 -30.81
CA ASN A 73 5.25 -0.66 -31.93
C ASN A 73 6.67 -1.06 -31.49
N GLY A 74 6.79 -1.79 -30.37
CA GLY A 74 8.09 -2.21 -29.82
C GLY A 74 8.81 -1.16 -28.96
N SER A 75 8.38 0.10 -28.99
CA SER A 75 8.93 1.19 -28.17
C SER A 75 8.13 1.37 -26.88
N TYR A 76 8.84 1.77 -25.82
CA TYR A 76 8.22 2.10 -24.53
C TYR A 76 8.10 3.62 -24.38
N SER A 77 6.99 4.07 -23.81
CA SER A 77 6.80 5.44 -23.33
C SER A 77 6.24 5.42 -21.92
N ALA A 78 6.41 6.52 -21.18
CA ALA A 78 5.92 6.60 -19.81
C ALA A 78 5.47 8.02 -19.45
N PHE A 79 4.46 8.12 -18.60
CA PHE A 79 3.92 9.39 -18.13
C PHE A 79 3.36 9.28 -16.71
N ARG A 80 3.39 10.40 -15.98
CA ARG A 80 2.78 10.52 -14.64
C ARG A 80 1.38 11.15 -14.70
N GLN A 81 1.22 12.10 -15.60
CA GLN A 81 -0.01 12.81 -15.90
C GLN A 81 -0.21 12.75 -17.42
N PRO A 82 -1.42 12.41 -17.90
CA PRO A 82 -1.67 12.32 -19.32
C PRO A 82 -1.53 13.69 -19.98
N SER A 83 -0.76 13.75 -21.05
CA SER A 83 -0.51 14.93 -21.87
C SER A 83 -1.29 14.93 -23.19
N ASN A 84 -1.85 13.77 -23.55
CA ASN A 84 -2.57 13.56 -24.80
C ASN A 84 -3.72 12.55 -24.64
N ARG A 85 -4.56 12.43 -25.68
CA ARG A 85 -5.75 11.58 -25.67
C ARG A 85 -5.44 10.09 -25.46
N GLN A 86 -4.36 9.58 -26.03
CA GLN A 86 -3.99 8.16 -25.90
C GLN A 86 -3.60 7.84 -24.45
N GLU A 87 -2.81 8.69 -23.82
CA GLU A 87 -2.42 8.56 -22.41
C GLU A 87 -3.65 8.67 -21.48
N ALA A 88 -4.55 9.61 -21.75
CA ALA A 88 -5.78 9.77 -20.98
C ALA A 88 -6.68 8.52 -21.06
N LEU A 89 -6.84 7.95 -22.26
CA LEU A 89 -7.60 6.71 -22.45
C LEU A 89 -6.94 5.53 -21.73
N ALA A 90 -5.62 5.38 -21.84
CA ALA A 90 -4.89 4.31 -21.17
C ALA A 90 -5.05 4.37 -19.63
N LEU A 91 -4.97 5.58 -19.06
CA LEU A 91 -5.18 5.78 -17.63
C LEU A 91 -6.65 5.52 -17.23
N ALA A 92 -7.62 5.99 -18.00
CA ALA A 92 -9.04 5.74 -17.75
C ALA A 92 -9.37 4.24 -17.78
N ASP A 93 -8.81 3.51 -18.74
CA ASP A 93 -8.98 2.06 -18.85
C ASP A 93 -8.33 1.31 -17.68
N TYR A 94 -7.17 1.77 -17.21
CA TYR A 94 -6.56 1.25 -15.99
C TYR A 94 -7.47 1.46 -14.77
N ASN A 95 -7.91 2.70 -14.53
CA ASN A 95 -8.75 3.05 -13.39
C ASN A 95 -10.05 2.23 -13.40
N ARG A 96 -10.70 2.08 -14.55
CA ARG A 96 -11.90 1.26 -14.70
C ARG A 96 -11.67 -0.20 -14.28
N ARG A 97 -10.56 -0.81 -14.72
CA ARG A 97 -10.23 -2.20 -14.37
C ARG A 97 -9.94 -2.34 -12.87
N VAL A 98 -9.23 -1.38 -12.27
CA VAL A 98 -8.94 -1.41 -10.83
C VAL A 98 -10.21 -1.26 -10.01
N GLU A 99 -11.10 -0.33 -10.37
CA GLU A 99 -12.37 -0.16 -9.66
C GLU A 99 -13.26 -1.40 -9.75
N GLN A 100 -13.29 -2.07 -10.91
CA GLN A 100 -13.95 -3.38 -11.05
C GLN A 100 -13.33 -4.43 -10.13
N GLN A 101 -12.00 -4.52 -10.06
CA GLN A 101 -11.32 -5.46 -9.17
C GLN A 101 -11.60 -5.16 -7.70
N ARG A 102 -11.60 -3.89 -7.28
CA ARG A 102 -11.91 -3.45 -5.92
C ARG A 102 -13.35 -3.76 -5.56
N THR A 103 -14.29 -3.50 -6.45
CA THR A 103 -15.71 -3.82 -6.27
C THR A 103 -15.90 -5.32 -6.04
N GLN A 104 -15.31 -6.16 -6.90
CA GLN A 104 -15.37 -7.62 -6.74
C GLN A 104 -14.72 -8.09 -5.43
N LEU A 105 -13.62 -7.46 -5.03
CA LEU A 105 -12.92 -7.77 -3.79
C LEU A 105 -13.81 -7.50 -2.58
N LEU A 106 -14.41 -6.30 -2.52
CA LEU A 106 -15.29 -5.88 -1.43
C LEU A 106 -16.57 -6.74 -1.37
N GLN A 107 -17.15 -7.10 -2.53
CA GLN A 107 -18.30 -7.99 -2.58
C GLN A 107 -18.00 -9.36 -1.95
N ARG A 108 -16.83 -9.95 -2.23
CA ARG A 108 -16.43 -11.23 -1.64
C ARG A 108 -16.23 -11.13 -0.13
N VAL A 109 -15.59 -10.06 0.35
CA VAL A 109 -15.42 -9.83 1.80
C VAL A 109 -16.76 -9.63 2.49
N ALA A 110 -17.65 -8.82 1.91
CA ALA A 110 -18.97 -8.60 2.45
C ALA A 110 -19.75 -9.91 2.63
N GLN A 111 -19.63 -10.82 1.65
CA GLN A 111 -20.29 -12.14 1.68
C GLN A 111 -19.64 -13.11 2.68
N ASN A 112 -18.32 -13.26 2.63
CA ASN A 112 -17.62 -14.28 3.42
C ASN A 112 -17.55 -13.92 4.92
N ASP A 113 -17.34 -12.64 5.21
CA ASP A 113 -17.05 -12.15 6.56
C ASP A 113 -18.25 -11.42 7.19
N HIS A 114 -19.40 -11.40 6.50
CA HIS A 114 -20.65 -10.75 6.95
C HIS A 114 -20.47 -9.26 7.28
N ILE A 115 -19.64 -8.55 6.50
CA ILE A 115 -19.32 -7.13 6.68
C ILE A 115 -20.25 -6.27 5.84
N GLN A 116 -20.87 -5.27 6.46
CA GLN A 116 -21.61 -4.23 5.74
C GLN A 116 -20.64 -3.13 5.28
N ILE A 117 -20.23 -3.16 4.01
CA ILE A 117 -19.25 -2.21 3.45
C ILE A 117 -19.69 -0.74 3.60
N SER A 118 -21.00 -0.48 3.63
CA SER A 118 -21.58 0.85 3.85
C SER A 118 -21.19 1.50 5.17
N ASP A 119 -20.82 0.71 6.18
CA ASP A 119 -20.43 1.20 7.50
C ASP A 119 -18.98 1.72 7.52
N TYR A 120 -18.26 1.55 6.40
CA TYR A 120 -16.86 1.86 6.28
C TYR A 120 -16.62 2.87 5.19
N ARG A 121 -15.65 3.75 5.42
CA ARG A 121 -15.02 4.48 4.34
C ARG A 121 -13.93 3.61 3.72
N VAL A 122 -14.03 3.35 2.43
CA VAL A 122 -13.04 2.56 1.69
C VAL A 122 -11.96 3.49 1.15
N ILE A 123 -10.72 3.30 1.59
CA ILE A 123 -9.54 4.06 1.16
C ILE A 123 -8.45 3.11 0.69
N PRO A 124 -8.00 3.19 -0.57
CA PRO A 124 -6.80 2.50 -1.04
C PRO A 124 -5.55 2.94 -0.28
N LEU A 125 -4.65 2.00 0.05
CA LEU A 125 -3.44 2.31 0.81
C LEU A 125 -2.53 3.37 0.15
N ASN A 126 -2.48 3.43 -1.18
CA ASN A 126 -1.70 4.45 -1.91
C ASN A 126 -2.19 5.88 -1.70
N GLU A 127 -3.42 6.07 -1.19
CA GLU A 127 -3.92 7.38 -0.79
C GLU A 127 -3.43 7.81 0.60
N LEU A 128 -2.79 6.93 1.38
CA LEU A 128 -2.21 7.26 2.67
C LEU A 128 -0.79 7.85 2.50
N THR A 129 -0.71 9.17 2.56
CA THR A 129 0.54 9.96 2.50
C THR A 129 0.55 10.98 3.63
N ASP A 130 1.68 11.61 3.92
CA ASP A 130 1.75 12.70 4.91
C ASP A 130 0.70 13.80 4.64
N LYS A 131 0.48 14.12 3.36
CA LYS A 131 -0.44 15.21 2.95
C LYS A 131 -1.91 14.86 3.11
N THR A 132 -2.22 13.56 3.17
CA THR A 132 -3.59 13.03 3.19
C THR A 132 -3.90 12.34 4.51
N LEU A 133 -2.92 12.18 5.41
CA LEU A 133 -3.03 11.45 6.67
C LEU A 133 -4.28 11.83 7.49
N THR A 134 -4.47 13.11 7.76
CA THR A 134 -5.62 13.61 8.54
C THR A 134 -6.94 13.56 7.76
N LYS A 135 -6.90 13.44 6.43
CA LYS A 135 -8.09 13.16 5.61
C LYS A 135 -8.45 11.68 5.65
N VAL A 136 -7.46 10.78 5.68
CA VAL A 136 -7.66 9.31 5.77
C VAL A 136 -8.02 8.88 7.19
N PHE A 137 -7.48 9.55 8.20
CA PHE A 137 -7.82 9.35 9.60
C PHE A 137 -8.22 10.70 10.20
N PRO A 138 -9.52 11.06 10.19
CA PRO A 138 -10.03 12.35 10.64
C PRO A 138 -10.05 12.47 12.16
N PHE A 139 -8.89 12.20 12.78
CA PHE A 139 -8.61 12.33 14.21
C PHE A 139 -7.61 13.47 14.43
N SER A 140 -7.19 13.68 15.68
CA SER A 140 -6.03 14.54 15.95
C SER A 140 -4.79 14.01 15.22
N GLU A 141 -3.87 14.91 14.84
CA GLU A 141 -2.65 14.56 14.12
C GLU A 141 -1.88 13.44 14.82
N ALA A 142 -1.66 13.56 16.14
CA ALA A 142 -0.99 12.53 16.94
C ALA A 142 -1.72 11.17 16.91
N LYS A 143 -3.07 11.16 16.93
CA LYS A 143 -3.83 9.90 16.84
C LYS A 143 -3.76 9.31 15.44
N ALA A 144 -3.82 10.14 14.39
CA ALA A 144 -3.69 9.72 13.01
C ALA A 144 -2.30 9.14 12.71
N GLU A 145 -1.23 9.81 13.16
CA GLU A 145 0.16 9.34 13.06
C GLU A 145 0.32 7.98 13.75
N ARG A 146 -0.17 7.83 14.99
CA ARG A 146 -0.11 6.54 15.71
C ARG A 146 -0.84 5.42 14.96
N ILE A 147 -2.05 5.68 14.47
CA ILE A 147 -2.84 4.68 13.73
C ILE A 147 -2.12 4.28 12.43
N ALA A 148 -1.56 5.24 11.71
CA ALA A 148 -0.81 4.98 10.49
C ALA A 148 0.48 4.21 10.76
N GLY A 149 1.21 4.51 11.83
CA GLY A 149 2.42 3.78 12.20
C GLY A 149 2.14 2.32 12.53
N GLN A 150 1.11 2.06 13.34
CA GLN A 150 0.64 0.70 13.63
C GLN A 150 0.23 -0.06 12.35
N LEU A 151 -0.46 0.61 11.42
CA LEU A 151 -0.84 0.04 10.13
C LEU A 151 0.41 -0.35 9.32
N TRP A 152 1.37 0.54 9.20
CA TRP A 152 2.59 0.29 8.43
C TRP A 152 3.51 -0.75 9.07
N GLU A 153 3.58 -0.80 10.40
CA GLU A 153 4.28 -1.86 11.13
C GLU A 153 3.63 -3.23 10.86
N GLY A 154 2.29 -3.29 10.91
CA GLY A 154 1.52 -4.49 10.58
C GLY A 154 1.73 -4.94 9.14
N LEU A 155 1.69 -4.01 8.18
CA LEU A 155 1.97 -4.27 6.78
C LEU A 155 3.42 -4.71 6.56
N TYR A 156 4.39 -4.07 7.21
CA TYR A 156 5.79 -4.48 7.13
C TYR A 156 5.97 -5.94 7.57
N LYS A 157 5.42 -6.31 8.74
CA LYS A 157 5.48 -7.69 9.25
C LYS A 157 4.89 -8.67 8.24
N ASN A 158 3.71 -8.37 7.68
CA ASN A 158 3.04 -9.24 6.71
C ASN A 158 3.71 -9.26 5.33
N PHE A 159 4.29 -8.16 4.85
CA PHE A 159 4.83 -8.12 3.48
C PHE A 159 6.28 -8.57 3.44
N VAL A 160 7.08 -8.21 4.45
CA VAL A 160 8.50 -8.53 4.52
C VAL A 160 8.75 -9.93 5.10
N ARG A 161 7.96 -10.37 6.09
CA ARG A 161 8.11 -11.72 6.68
C ARG A 161 7.19 -12.78 6.06
N GLY A 162 6.34 -12.39 5.10
CA GLY A 162 5.30 -13.23 4.51
C GLY A 162 3.94 -13.00 5.17
N ILE A 163 2.86 -13.01 4.36
CA ILE A 163 1.52 -12.70 4.84
C ILE A 163 1.05 -13.92 5.61
N GLN A 164 0.91 -13.80 6.94
CA GLN A 164 0.47 -14.91 7.77
C GLN A 164 -1.04 -15.04 7.66
N LEU A 165 -1.48 -16.16 7.07
CA LEU A 165 -2.90 -16.48 6.95
C LEU A 165 -3.40 -17.22 8.19
N THR A 166 -2.51 -17.99 8.84
CA THR A 166 -2.70 -18.72 10.11
C THR A 166 -1.36 -18.76 10.86
N GLN A 167 -1.34 -19.25 12.12
CA GLN A 167 -0.09 -19.38 12.90
C GLN A 167 0.97 -20.27 12.22
N GLU A 168 0.58 -21.11 11.26
CA GLU A 168 1.47 -22.11 10.64
C GLU A 168 1.62 -21.95 9.11
N GLN A 169 0.83 -21.10 8.45
CA GLN A 169 0.88 -20.90 6.99
C GLN A 169 1.13 -19.43 6.62
N GLY A 170 2.31 -19.17 6.07
CA GLY A 170 2.65 -17.91 5.41
C GLY A 170 2.45 -18.01 3.90
N VAL A 171 1.86 -16.99 3.28
CA VAL A 171 1.79 -16.84 1.82
C VAL A 171 2.69 -15.69 1.37
N GLN A 172 3.28 -15.84 0.19
CA GLN A 172 4.13 -14.82 -0.39
C GLN A 172 3.33 -13.54 -0.62
N ALA A 173 3.89 -12.41 -0.19
CA ALA A 173 3.27 -11.10 -0.38
C ALA A 173 3.28 -10.65 -1.84
N ILE A 174 4.28 -11.07 -2.62
CA ILE A 174 4.38 -10.81 -4.06
C ILE A 174 3.14 -11.37 -4.78
N GLY A 175 2.60 -10.59 -5.71
CA GLY A 175 1.37 -10.87 -6.44
C GLY A 175 0.09 -10.50 -5.69
N SER A 176 0.18 -10.12 -4.41
CA SER A 176 -0.98 -9.66 -3.63
C SER A 176 -1.47 -8.31 -4.12
N THR A 177 -2.76 -8.03 -3.93
CA THR A 177 -3.34 -6.74 -4.32
C THR A 177 -2.87 -5.62 -3.41
N LEU A 178 -2.90 -4.39 -3.93
CA LEU A 178 -2.81 -3.20 -3.10
C LEU A 178 -3.90 -3.23 -2.01
N PRO A 179 -3.55 -3.02 -0.73
CA PRO A 179 -4.52 -3.12 0.36
C PRO A 179 -5.63 -2.06 0.28
N LEU A 180 -6.86 -2.48 0.56
CA LEU A 180 -7.98 -1.57 0.81
C LEU A 180 -8.19 -1.42 2.31
N LEU A 181 -8.27 -0.18 2.78
CA LEU A 181 -8.56 0.19 4.15
C LEU A 181 -10.06 0.46 4.26
N LEU A 182 -10.76 -0.33 5.06
CA LEU A 182 -12.16 -0.13 5.41
C LEU A 182 -12.17 0.51 6.80
N ILE A 183 -12.39 1.82 6.85
CA ILE A 183 -12.19 2.63 8.06
C ILE A 183 -13.54 2.94 8.70
N ALA A 184 -13.71 2.48 9.94
CA ALA A 184 -14.83 2.78 10.84
C ALA A 184 -14.37 3.77 11.93
N PRO A 185 -15.27 4.25 12.82
CA PRO A 185 -14.90 5.23 13.86
C PRO A 185 -13.87 4.73 14.90
N ASP A 186 -13.89 3.44 15.20
CA ASP A 186 -13.14 2.81 16.30
C ASP A 186 -12.13 1.75 15.83
N HIS A 187 -12.20 1.33 14.56
CA HIS A 187 -11.33 0.33 13.98
C HIS A 187 -11.17 0.51 12.47
N MET A 188 -10.22 -0.21 11.89
CA MET A 188 -10.17 -0.46 10.46
C MET A 188 -10.00 -1.94 10.16
N LEU A 189 -10.46 -2.33 8.98
CA LEU A 189 -10.14 -3.60 8.36
C LEU A 189 -9.22 -3.37 7.16
N ILE A 190 -8.21 -4.21 7.00
CA ILE A 190 -7.28 -4.19 5.87
C ILE A 190 -7.56 -5.41 5.02
N VAL A 191 -8.03 -5.17 3.79
CA VAL A 191 -8.41 -6.20 2.84
C VAL A 191 -7.32 -6.37 1.80
N ILE A 192 -6.80 -7.59 1.68
CA ILE A 192 -5.77 -7.96 0.71
C ILE A 192 -6.20 -9.27 0.03
N ARG A 193 -6.01 -9.37 -1.28
CA ARG A 193 -6.09 -10.66 -1.99
C ARG A 193 -4.68 -11.12 -2.32
N ALA A 194 -4.28 -12.28 -1.81
CA ALA A 194 -3.01 -12.91 -2.13
C ALA A 194 -2.96 -13.35 -3.61
N GLN A 195 -1.76 -13.66 -4.12
CA GLN A 195 -1.60 -14.16 -5.49
C GLN A 195 -2.42 -15.44 -5.76
N SER A 196 -2.57 -16.30 -4.75
CA SER A 196 -3.39 -17.52 -4.82
C SER A 196 -4.89 -17.25 -4.99
N GLY A 197 -5.33 -16.00 -4.87
CA GLY A 197 -6.74 -15.61 -4.85
C GLY A 197 -7.36 -15.65 -3.45
N GLN A 198 -6.63 -16.13 -2.44
CA GLN A 198 -7.08 -16.13 -1.05
C GLN A 198 -7.24 -14.72 -0.50
N MET A 199 -8.31 -14.52 0.25
CA MET A 199 -8.60 -13.27 0.95
C MET A 199 -7.89 -13.23 2.29
N VAL A 200 -7.32 -12.08 2.60
CA VAL A 200 -6.70 -11.76 3.89
C VAL A 200 -7.40 -10.53 4.44
N LEU A 201 -7.93 -10.67 5.65
CA LEU A 201 -8.61 -9.63 6.37
C LEU A 201 -7.87 -9.42 7.71
N LEU A 202 -7.24 -8.26 7.86
CA LEU A 202 -6.59 -7.88 9.11
C LEU A 202 -7.45 -6.83 9.81
N ARG A 203 -7.49 -6.85 11.14
CA ARG A 203 -8.21 -5.87 11.95
C ARG A 203 -7.24 -5.06 12.81
N GLN A 204 -7.41 -3.76 12.83
CA GLN A 204 -6.72 -2.85 13.74
C GLN A 204 -7.74 -2.01 14.49
N ASN A 205 -7.70 -2.05 15.82
CA ASN A 205 -8.51 -1.17 16.67
C ASN A 205 -7.77 0.15 16.92
N PHE A 206 -8.51 1.25 17.09
CA PHE A 206 -7.95 2.58 17.34
C PHE A 206 -7.83 2.94 18.82
N SER A 207 -8.25 2.04 19.72
CA SER A 207 -8.01 2.16 21.17
C SER A 207 -6.52 2.12 21.50
#